data_AF-A0A353C952-F1
#
_entry.id   AF-A0A353C952-F1
#
_cell.length_a   1.000
_cell.length_b   1.000
_cell.length_c   1.000
_cell.angle_alpha   90.00
_cell.angle_beta   90.00
_cell.angle_gamma   90.00
#
_symmetry.space_group_name_H-M   'P 1'
#
loop_
_entity.id
_entity.type
_entity.pdbx_description
1 polymer ?
#
loop_
_entity_poly.entity_id
_entity_poly.type
_entity_poly.pdbx_seq_one_letter_code
_entity_poly.pdbx_strand_id
1 'polypeptide(L)'
;VKIFHNAKFDLEFLYDAGHAVRNIYDTMIAEKVLTRGANQSASLAETLYRYFAVDLDKSQRAKFTRKWDGVWTPELVDYALSDVVHLPQLMIEQKSWLAKLGLIDECEKQFARVFDTDQIKVDHHR
;
A
#
# COMPACT_ATOMS: atom_id res chain seq x y z
N VAL A 1 -4.34 13.28 -3.37
CA VAL A 1 -4.05 11.85 -3.66
C VAL A 1 -4.25 11.06 -2.39
N LYS A 2 -4.83 9.86 -2.45
CA LYS A 2 -4.93 8.94 -1.31
C LYS A 2 -3.82 7.92 -1.44
N ILE A 3 -3.10 7.67 -0.36
CA ILE A 3 -1.88 6.87 -0.40
C ILE A 3 -2.15 5.56 0.32
N PHE A 4 -1.85 4.48 -0.36
CA PHE A 4 -2.01 3.13 0.15
C PHE A 4 -0.71 2.35 -0.06
N HIS A 5 -0.60 1.21 0.61
CA HIS A 5 0.39 0.20 0.30
C HIS A 5 -0.36 -1.10 0.01
N ASN A 6 -0.35 -1.55 -1.26
CA ASN A 6 -1.20 -2.65 -1.74
C ASN A 6 -2.71 -2.31 -1.72
N ALA A 7 -3.07 -1.20 -2.37
CA ALA A 7 -4.39 -0.58 -2.31
C ALA A 7 -5.52 -1.51 -2.74
N LYS A 8 -5.28 -2.48 -3.65
CA LYS A 8 -6.33 -3.40 -4.13
C LYS A 8 -7.08 -4.05 -2.97
N PHE A 9 -6.35 -4.49 -1.94
CA PHE A 9 -6.93 -5.13 -0.77
C PHE A 9 -7.89 -4.19 -0.03
N ASP A 10 -7.46 -2.99 0.34
CA ASP A 10 -8.29 -2.02 1.06
C ASP A 10 -9.49 -1.54 0.24
N LEU A 11 -9.32 -1.39 -1.08
CA LEU A 11 -10.37 -0.91 -1.97
C LEU A 11 -11.55 -1.88 -2.09
N GLU A 12 -11.31 -3.19 -2.01
CA GLU A 12 -12.36 -4.21 -1.99
C GLU A 12 -13.29 -4.00 -0.78
N PHE A 13 -12.73 -3.85 0.42
CA PHE A 13 -13.51 -3.60 1.63
C PHE A 13 -14.22 -2.25 1.61
N LEU A 14 -13.55 -1.21 1.11
CA LEU A 14 -14.16 0.12 1.00
C LEU A 14 -15.31 0.13 0.01
N TYR A 15 -15.20 -0.60 -1.10
CA TYR A 15 -16.26 -0.74 -2.07
C TYR A 15 -17.49 -1.46 -1.48
N ASP A 16 -17.28 -2.57 -0.77
CA ASP A 16 -18.34 -3.30 -0.08
C ASP A 16 -19.04 -2.45 0.99
N ALA A 17 -18.30 -1.52 1.61
CA ALA A 17 -18.84 -0.51 2.52
C ALA A 17 -19.53 0.68 1.82
N GLY A 18 -19.61 0.68 0.49
CA GLY A 18 -20.26 1.73 -0.31
C GLY A 18 -19.36 2.95 -0.60
N HIS A 19 -18.05 2.82 -0.44
CA HIS A 19 -17.09 3.90 -0.65
C HIS A 19 -16.31 3.74 -1.96
N ALA A 20 -16.52 4.66 -2.89
CA ALA A 20 -15.72 4.76 -4.11
C ALA A 20 -14.48 5.65 -3.88
N VAL A 21 -13.28 5.08 -4.01
CA VAL A 21 -12.02 5.80 -3.87
C VAL A 21 -11.43 6.12 -5.25
N ARG A 22 -10.97 7.36 -5.43
CA ARG A 22 -10.31 7.85 -6.65
C ARG A 22 -9.05 8.63 -6.30
N ASN A 23 -8.16 8.80 -7.28
CA ASN A 23 -6.87 9.50 -7.14
C ASN A 23 -5.97 8.80 -6.11
N ILE A 24 -5.58 7.58 -6.44
CA ILE A 24 -4.84 6.64 -5.58
C ILE A 24 -3.37 6.64 -5.99
N TYR A 25 -2.49 6.59 -5.00
CA TYR A 25 -1.08 6.26 -5.18
C TYR A 25 -0.77 5.03 -4.34
N ASP A 26 -0.35 3.95 -5.00
CA ASP A 26 0.02 2.71 -4.34
C ASP A 26 1.54 2.58 -4.27
N THR A 27 2.05 2.73 -3.04
CA THR A 27 3.49 2.66 -2.77
C THR A 27 4.09 1.29 -3.07
N MET A 28 3.30 0.20 -3.02
CA MET A 28 3.77 -1.14 -3.37
C MET A 28 3.98 -1.29 -4.88
N ILE A 29 3.07 -0.75 -5.69
CA ILE A 29 3.21 -0.77 -7.16
C ILE A 29 4.40 0.09 -7.57
N ALA A 30 4.51 1.31 -7.03
CA ALA A 30 5.65 2.18 -7.28
C ALA A 30 6.98 1.49 -6.91
N GLU A 31 7.04 0.82 -5.76
CA GLU A 31 8.24 0.08 -5.33
C GLU A 31 8.58 -1.07 -6.27
N LYS A 32 7.58 -1.84 -6.73
CA LYS A 32 7.79 -2.94 -7.70
C LYS A 32 8.32 -2.44 -9.04
N VAL A 33 7.94 -1.23 -9.46
CA VAL A 33 8.46 -0.60 -10.68
C VAL A 33 9.92 -0.18 -10.46
N LEU A 34 10.21 0.48 -9.33
CA LEU A 34 11.57 0.93 -8.98
C LEU A 34 12.55 -0.23 -8.80
N THR A 35 12.10 -1.35 -8.25
CA THR A 35 12.94 -2.51 -7.92
C THR A 35 12.82 -3.66 -8.93
N ARG A 36 12.19 -3.41 -10.09
CA ARG A 36 11.98 -4.43 -11.14
C ARG A 36 13.31 -5.08 -11.52
N GLY A 37 13.38 -6.42 -11.40
CA GLY A 37 14.57 -7.21 -11.72
C GLY A 37 15.59 -7.35 -10.58
N ALA A 38 15.42 -6.64 -9.46
CA ALA A 38 16.31 -6.73 -8.30
C ALA A 38 15.93 -7.84 -7.29
N ASN A 39 14.83 -8.56 -7.54
CA ASN A 39 14.26 -9.57 -6.63
C ASN A 39 14.08 -9.08 -5.17
N GLN A 40 13.82 -7.78 -5.00
CA GLN A 40 13.64 -7.15 -3.70
C GLN A 40 12.19 -7.27 -3.23
N SER A 41 12.00 -7.42 -1.92
CA SER A 41 10.66 -7.39 -1.33
C SER A 41 10.08 -5.99 -1.40
N ALA A 42 8.86 -5.90 -1.95
CA ALA A 42 8.07 -4.68 -2.00
C ALA A 42 7.07 -4.57 -0.84
N SER A 43 7.18 -5.39 0.22
CA SER A 43 6.33 -5.24 1.40
C SER A 43 6.60 -3.92 2.13
N LEU A 44 5.61 -3.40 2.86
CA LEU A 44 5.72 -2.12 3.56
C LEU A 44 6.93 -2.09 4.49
N ALA A 45 7.05 -3.07 5.38
CA ALA A 45 8.14 -3.14 6.34
C ALA A 45 9.53 -3.12 5.68
N GLU A 46 9.76 -3.96 4.66
CA GLU A 46 11.04 -3.99 3.95
C GLU A 46 11.31 -2.68 3.19
N THR A 47 10.26 -2.03 2.70
CA THR A 47 10.36 -0.75 2.00
C THR A 47 10.71 0.37 2.98
N LEU A 48 10.00 0.47 4.11
CA LEU A 48 10.29 1.48 5.13
C LEU A 48 11.66 1.28 5.79
N TYR A 49 12.09 0.03 5.97
CA TYR A 49 13.44 -0.25 6.44
C TYR A 49 14.50 0.28 5.47
N ARG A 50 14.35 0.05 4.16
CA ARG A 50 15.30 0.55 3.15
C ARG A 50 15.35 2.08 3.06
N TYR A 51 14.19 2.74 3.11
CA TYR A 51 14.13 4.19 2.91
C TYR A 51 14.43 4.97 4.19
N PHE A 52 13.99 4.48 5.35
CA PHE A 52 13.97 5.26 6.59
C PHE A 52 14.60 4.54 7.80
N ALA A 53 15.14 3.33 7.63
CA ALA A 53 15.61 2.47 8.72
C ALA A 53 14.54 2.24 9.81
N VAL A 54 13.26 2.28 9.43
CA VAL A 54 12.13 1.99 10.31
C VAL A 54 11.88 0.48 10.31
N ASP A 55 11.88 -0.12 11.49
CA ASP A 55 11.49 -1.51 11.70
C ASP A 55 10.03 -1.58 12.15
N LEU A 56 9.18 -2.22 11.35
CA LEU A 56 7.77 -2.42 11.69
C LEU A 56 7.61 -3.74 12.45
N ASP A 57 7.08 -3.67 13.67
CA ASP A 57 6.70 -4.86 14.42
C ASP A 57 5.50 -5.56 13.77
N LYS A 58 5.79 -6.59 12.98
CA LYS A 58 4.78 -7.44 12.31
C LYS A 58 4.01 -8.34 13.28
N SER A 59 4.40 -8.45 14.54
CA SER A 59 3.80 -9.38 15.50
C SER A 59 2.36 -9.00 15.85
N GLN A 60 2.02 -7.71 15.86
CA GLN A 60 0.67 -7.23 16.19
C GLN A 60 -0.37 -7.62 15.12
N ARG A 61 0.04 -7.77 13.85
CA ARG A 61 -0.85 -8.24 12.77
C ARG A 61 -1.50 -9.59 13.10
N ALA A 62 -0.77 -10.46 13.80
CA ALA A 62 -1.28 -11.78 14.19
C ALA A 62 -2.39 -11.72 15.26
N LYS A 63 -2.63 -10.56 15.89
CA LYS A 63 -3.74 -10.35 16.83
C LYS A 63 -5.07 -10.08 16.13
N PHE A 64 -5.04 -9.53 14.91
CA PHE A 64 -6.21 -9.37 14.05
C PHE A 64 -6.62 -10.70 13.41
N THR A 65 -7.15 -11.61 14.23
CA THR A 65 -7.72 -12.89 13.78
C THR A 65 -9.24 -12.87 13.92
N ARG A 66 -9.92 -13.89 13.39
CA ARG A 66 -11.35 -14.12 13.64
C ARG A 66 -11.75 -14.20 15.12
N LYS A 67 -10.77 -14.35 16.04
CA LYS A 67 -11.00 -14.43 17.49
C LYS A 67 -10.75 -13.10 18.22
N TRP A 68 -10.44 -12.02 17.50
CA TRP A 68 -10.28 -10.71 18.12
C TRP A 68 -11.61 -10.28 18.76
N ASP A 69 -11.54 -9.81 20.00
CA ASP A 69 -12.69 -9.42 20.84
C ASP A 69 -13.24 -8.03 20.52
N GLY A 70 -12.61 -7.32 19.58
CA GLY A 70 -12.97 -5.96 19.19
C GLY A 70 -12.39 -4.87 20.09
N VAL A 71 -11.54 -5.23 21.08
CA VAL A 71 -10.93 -4.26 21.99
C VAL A 71 -9.69 -3.66 21.36
N TRP A 72 -9.68 -2.32 21.25
CA TRP A 72 -8.51 -1.55 20.83
C TRP A 72 -7.58 -1.31 22.01
N THR A 73 -6.36 -1.84 21.94
CA THR A 73 -5.28 -1.54 22.89
C THR A 73 -4.37 -0.45 22.31
N PRO A 74 -3.60 0.27 23.15
CA PRO A 74 -2.62 1.25 22.68
C PRO A 74 -1.66 0.67 21.62
N GLU A 75 -1.21 -0.57 21.80
CA GLU A 75 -0.29 -1.23 20.87
C GLU A 75 -0.94 -1.52 19.50
N LEU A 76 -2.25 -1.82 19.47
CA LEU A 76 -2.98 -1.98 18.22
C LEU A 76 -3.19 -0.65 17.50
N VAL A 77 -3.39 0.43 18.26
CA VAL A 77 -3.47 1.79 17.72
C VAL A 77 -2.12 2.22 17.14
N ASP A 78 -1.02 2.00 17.86
CA ASP A 78 0.33 2.30 17.40
C ASP A 78 0.69 1.48 16.15
N TYR A 79 0.32 0.19 16.13
CA TYR A 79 0.47 -0.65 14.95
C TYR A 79 -0.30 -0.09 13.75
N ALA A 80 -1.58 0.23 13.91
CA ALA A 80 -2.40 0.79 12.83
C ALA A 80 -1.87 2.15 12.34
N LEU A 81 -1.35 2.99 13.23
CA LEU A 81 -0.69 4.24 12.87
C LEU A 81 0.60 3.99 12.08
N SER A 82 1.41 3.02 12.49
CA SER A 82 2.69 2.71 11.84
C SER A 82 2.55 2.27 10.38
N ASP A 83 1.43 1.64 10.02
CA ASP A 83 1.12 1.22 8.64
C ASP A 83 0.84 2.41 7.70
N VAL A 84 0.51 3.60 8.23
CA VAL A 84 0.10 4.77 7.42
C VAL A 84 0.99 6.00 7.58
N VAL A 85 1.60 6.21 8.75
CA VAL A 85 2.28 7.47 9.10
C VAL A 85 3.46 7.80 8.17
N HIS A 86 4.13 6.78 7.63
CA HIS A 86 5.30 6.96 6.75
C HIS A 86 4.94 7.04 5.25
N LEU A 87 3.71 6.72 4.85
CA LEU A 87 3.33 6.65 3.44
C LEU A 87 3.46 7.99 2.69
N PRO A 88 3.13 9.16 3.27
CA PRO A 88 3.32 10.43 2.59
C PRO A 88 4.78 10.71 2.22
N GLN A 89 5.72 10.47 3.14
CA GLN A 89 7.14 10.65 2.87
C GLN A 89 7.62 9.60 1.85
N LEU A 90 7.20 8.34 1.99
CA LEU A 90 7.55 7.28 1.05
C LEU A 90 7.12 7.62 -0.38
N MET A 91 5.90 8.13 -0.57
CA MET A 91 5.42 8.58 -1.88
C MET A 91 6.33 9.66 -2.48
N ILE A 92 6.79 10.63 -1.68
CA ILE A 92 7.66 11.71 -2.13
C ILE A 92 9.00 11.14 -2.63
N GLU A 93 9.62 10.26 -1.85
CA GLU A 93 10.88 9.61 -2.22
C GLU A 93 10.74 8.76 -3.48
N GLN A 94 9.69 7.94 -3.57
CA GLN A 94 9.43 7.10 -4.73
C GLN A 94 9.19 7.94 -5.99
N LYS A 95 8.42 9.03 -5.90
CA LYS A 95 8.23 9.96 -7.04
C LYS A 95 9.54 10.58 -7.49
N SER A 96 10.40 10.97 -6.55
CA SER A 96 11.74 11.49 -6.85
C SER A 96 12.59 10.45 -7.61
N TRP A 97 12.60 9.20 -7.16
CA TRP A 97 13.32 8.12 -7.84
C TRP A 97 12.74 7.75 -9.21
N LEU A 98 11.41 7.66 -9.32
CA LEU A 98 10.74 7.40 -10.60
C LEU A 98 11.08 8.47 -11.63
N ALA A 99 11.13 9.74 -11.21
CA ALA A 99 11.54 10.85 -12.08
C ALA A 99 13.01 10.71 -12.51
N LYS A 100 13.93 10.47 -11.56
CA LYS A 100 15.37 10.33 -11.84
C LYS A 100 15.69 9.17 -12.78
N LEU A 101 14.91 8.09 -12.72
CA LEU A 101 15.10 6.89 -13.53
C LEU A 101 14.28 6.89 -14.83
N GLY A 102 13.45 7.91 -15.07
CA GLY A 102 12.58 7.97 -16.24
C GLY A 102 11.47 6.91 -16.25
N LEU A 103 11.01 6.48 -15.08
CA LEU A 103 10.04 5.38 -14.89
C LEU A 103 8.61 5.85 -14.59
N ILE A 104 8.35 7.17 -14.63
CA ILE A 104 7.02 7.74 -14.34
C ILE A 104 5.95 7.10 -15.22
N ASP A 105 6.13 7.11 -16.54
CA ASP A 105 5.14 6.59 -17.49
C ASP A 105 4.86 5.09 -17.29
N GLU A 106 5.88 4.30 -16.95
CA GLU A 106 5.70 2.88 -16.65
C GLU A 106 4.90 2.69 -15.36
N CYS A 107 5.19 3.49 -14.33
CA CYS A 107 4.45 3.45 -13.07
C CYS A 107 2.98 3.84 -13.28
N GLU A 108 2.70 4.87 -14.06
CA GLU A 108 1.34 5.30 -14.40
C GLU A 108 0.58 4.23 -15.19
N LYS A 109 1.23 3.54 -16.14
CA LYS A 109 0.63 2.40 -16.84
C LYS A 109 0.27 1.27 -15.87
N GLN A 110 1.13 0.97 -14.89
CA GLN A 110 0.82 -0.05 -13.87
C GLN A 110 -0.34 0.39 -12.98
N PHE A 111 -0.41 1.65 -12.56
CA PHE A 111 -1.56 2.17 -11.82
C PHE A 111 -2.85 2.07 -12.64
N ALA A 112 -2.84 2.49 -13.90
CA ALA A 112 -3.99 2.39 -14.78
C ALA A 112 -4.46 0.94 -14.94
N ARG A 113 -3.53 -0.01 -15.11
CA ARG A 113 -3.86 -1.44 -15.25
C ARG A 113 -4.50 -2.04 -13.99
N VAL A 114 -4.05 -1.64 -12.80
CA VAL A 114 -4.55 -2.21 -11.53
C VAL A 114 -5.84 -1.52 -11.07
N PHE A 115 -5.96 -0.22 -11.30
CA PHE A 115 -7.10 0.58 -10.86
C PHE A 115 -8.11 0.88 -11.97
N ASP A 116 -8.02 0.16 -13.11
CA ASP A 116 -9.03 0.25 -14.14
C ASP A 116 -10.39 -0.16 -13.56
N THR A 117 -11.32 0.78 -13.59
CA THR A 117 -12.58 0.78 -12.84
C THR A 117 -13.50 -0.40 -13.16
N ASP A 118 -13.24 -1.13 -14.25
CA ASP A 118 -14.00 -2.31 -14.64
C ASP A 118 -13.46 -3.61 -14.04
N GLN A 119 -12.16 -3.71 -13.71
CA GLN A 119 -11.62 -4.94 -13.11
C GLN A 119 -11.98 -5.10 -11.63
N ILE A 120 -12.03 -3.99 -10.88
CA ILE A 120 -12.43 -4.03 -9.46
C ILE A 120 -13.88 -4.52 -9.33
N LYS A 121 -14.78 -4.15 -10.26
CA LYS A 121 -16.19 -4.58 -10.25
C LYS A 121 -16.38 -6.06 -10.60
N VAL A 122 -15.52 -6.63 -11.44
CA VAL A 122 -15.65 -8.01 -11.95
C VAL A 122 -15.21 -9.04 -10.91
N ASP A 123 -14.22 -8.74 -10.07
CA ASP A 123 -13.78 -9.63 -8.99
C ASP A 123 -14.85 -9.81 -7.88
N HIS A 124 -15.79 -8.87 -7.73
CA HIS A 124 -16.87 -8.94 -6.72
C HIS A 124 -18.14 -9.73 -7.17
N HIS A 125 -18.21 -10.19 -8.43
CA HIS A 125 -19.36 -10.95 -8.96
C HIS A 125 -19.04 -12.44 -9.20
N ARG A 126 -17.95 -12.97 -8.63
CA ARG A 126 -17.58 -14.38 -8.70
C ARG A 126 -17.60 -15.06 -7.34
#